data_AF-A0A2V8QBA0-F1
#
_entry.id   AF-A0A2V8QBA0-F1
#
_cell.length_a   1.000
_cell.length_b   1.000
_cell.length_c   1.000
_cell.angle_alpha   90.00
_cell.angle_beta   90.00
_cell.angle_gamma   90.00
#
_symmetry.space_group_name_H-M   'P 1'
#
loop_
_entity.id
_entity.type
_entity.pdbx_description
1 polymer ?
#
loop_
_entity_poly.entity_id
_entity_poly.type
_entity_poly.pdbx_seq_one_letter_code
_entity_poly.pdbx_strand_id
1 'polypeptide(L)'
;MFPSMARRAISGFGAEYKKQVRRFYTAPVGMTVRAAMLSRFENFAEIDPNGVVDAWGIPVLKMHIEYSDNEREMAKDAAATSEEILRAAGAEVLSTGGQMTAPGRIIHELGTARMGNDPKTSVLNKFNQMHDVTHRQTIIQL
;
A
#
# COMPACT_ATOMS: atom_id res chain seq x y z
N MET A 1 -17.65 -11.58 -16.20
CA MET A 1 -16.60 -11.45 -15.20
C MET A 1 -16.45 -12.83 -14.56
N PHE A 2 -15.31 -13.21 -13.98
CA PHE A 2 -15.27 -14.49 -13.24
C PHE A 2 -16.37 -14.46 -12.15
N PRO A 3 -17.13 -15.54 -11.90
CA PRO A 3 -18.33 -15.49 -11.06
C PRO A 3 -18.11 -14.92 -9.64
N SER A 4 -16.90 -15.06 -9.08
CA SER A 4 -16.52 -14.49 -7.78
C SER A 4 -16.44 -12.96 -7.79
N MET A 5 -16.06 -12.37 -8.92
CA MET A 5 -15.94 -10.92 -9.11
C MET A 5 -17.30 -10.30 -9.49
N ALA A 6 -18.17 -11.05 -10.17
CA ALA A 6 -19.49 -10.58 -10.58
C ALA A 6 -20.39 -10.15 -9.41
N ARG A 7 -20.30 -10.83 -8.26
CA ARG A 7 -21.10 -10.49 -7.06
C ARG A 7 -20.89 -9.07 -6.54
N ARG A 8 -19.76 -8.43 -6.86
CA ARG A 8 -19.44 -7.07 -6.41
C ARG A 8 -20.02 -5.99 -7.32
N ALA A 9 -20.26 -6.31 -8.59
CA ALA A 9 -20.64 -5.33 -9.63
C ALA A 9 -22.04 -5.57 -10.21
N ILE A 10 -22.59 -6.78 -10.09
CA ILE A 10 -23.87 -7.18 -10.66
C ILE A 10 -24.73 -7.74 -9.53
N SER A 11 -25.88 -7.11 -9.29
CA SER A 11 -26.86 -7.56 -8.29
C SER A 11 -27.91 -8.49 -8.91
N GLY A 12 -28.62 -9.23 -8.06
CA GLY A 12 -29.72 -10.11 -8.46
C GLY A 12 -29.34 -11.58 -8.68
N PHE A 13 -30.25 -12.34 -9.29
CA PHE A 13 -30.13 -13.77 -9.55
C PHE A 13 -30.84 -14.18 -10.84
N GLY A 14 -30.71 -15.46 -11.25
CA GLY A 14 -31.45 -16.02 -12.38
C GLY A 14 -30.82 -15.76 -13.75
N ALA A 15 -31.63 -15.81 -14.81
CA ALA A 15 -31.17 -15.78 -16.20
C ALA A 15 -30.49 -14.45 -16.58
N GLU A 16 -31.04 -13.33 -16.13
CA GLU A 16 -30.49 -12.00 -16.43
C GLU A 16 -29.13 -11.79 -15.75
N TYR A 17 -28.99 -12.21 -14.49
CA TYR A 17 -27.69 -12.23 -13.81
C TYR A 17 -26.65 -13.02 -14.61
N LYS A 18 -26.98 -14.26 -15.02
CA LYS A 18 -26.07 -15.11 -15.82
C LYS A 18 -25.68 -14.45 -17.16
N LYS A 19 -26.60 -13.73 -17.80
CA LYS A 19 -26.35 -12.99 -19.05
C LYS A 19 -25.32 -11.88 -18.83
N GLN A 20 -25.48 -11.07 -17.79
CA GLN A 20 -24.53 -10.02 -17.46
C GLN A 20 -23.16 -10.57 -17.05
N VAL A 21 -23.11 -11.65 -16.24
CA VAL A 21 -21.84 -12.32 -15.90
C VAL A 21 -21.10 -12.77 -17.16
N ARG A 22 -21.80 -13.34 -18.15
CA ARG A 22 -21.20 -13.78 -19.42
C ARG A 22 -20.72 -12.60 -20.26
N ARG A 23 -21.48 -11.51 -20.34
CA ARG A 23 -21.09 -10.29 -21.09
C ARG A 23 -19.69 -9.81 -20.70
N PHE A 24 -19.37 -9.84 -19.41
CA PHE A 24 -18.07 -9.36 -18.91
C PHE A 24 -17.02 -10.47 -18.72
N TYR A 25 -17.27 -11.73 -19.12
CA TYR A 25 -16.47 -12.91 -18.69
C TYR A 25 -15.00 -12.84 -19.07
N THR A 26 -14.69 -12.28 -20.24
CA THR A 26 -13.35 -12.29 -20.81
C THR A 26 -12.61 -10.94 -20.74
N ALA A 27 -13.26 -9.88 -20.24
CA ALA A 27 -12.79 -8.51 -20.45
C ALA A 27 -12.46 -7.65 -19.20
N PRO A 28 -12.51 -8.11 -17.93
CA PRO A 28 -12.24 -7.20 -16.82
C PRO A 28 -10.75 -6.84 -16.78
N VAL A 29 -10.46 -5.56 -16.97
CA VAL A 29 -9.15 -4.95 -16.70
C VAL A 29 -9.29 -4.07 -15.48
N GLY A 30 -8.30 -4.11 -14.60
CA GLY A 30 -8.23 -3.24 -13.44
C GLY A 30 -6.86 -2.57 -13.37
N MET A 31 -6.85 -1.33 -12.90
CA MET A 31 -5.61 -0.61 -12.61
C MET A 31 -5.55 -0.28 -11.13
N THR A 32 -4.39 -0.52 -10.54
CA THR A 32 -4.11 -0.16 -9.15
C THR A 32 -2.84 0.66 -9.11
N VAL A 33 -2.83 1.72 -8.31
CA VAL A 33 -1.70 2.64 -8.21
C VAL A 33 -1.07 2.51 -6.82
N ARG A 34 0.25 2.68 -6.79
CA ARG A 34 1.05 2.81 -5.57
C ARG A 34 1.73 4.17 -5.63
N ALA A 35 1.28 5.10 -4.79
CA ALA A 35 1.91 6.40 -4.65
C ALA A 35 3.00 6.33 -3.58
N ALA A 36 4.05 7.12 -3.75
CA ALA A 36 5.07 7.29 -2.72
C ALA A 36 4.47 8.07 -1.55
N MET A 37 4.78 7.65 -0.32
CA MET A 37 4.50 8.44 0.87
C MET A 37 5.79 9.12 1.30
N LEU A 38 5.77 10.43 1.49
CA LEU A 38 6.97 11.16 1.89
C LEU A 38 7.39 10.79 3.32
N SER A 39 8.69 10.67 3.54
CA SER A 39 9.25 10.42 4.87
C SER A 39 8.99 11.62 5.78
N ARG A 40 8.39 11.36 6.94
CA ARG A 40 8.00 12.38 7.92
C ARG A 40 8.37 11.88 9.32
N PHE A 41 8.90 12.76 10.17
CA PHE A 41 9.30 12.37 11.54
C PHE A 41 8.10 12.04 12.43
N GLU A 42 6.93 12.62 12.14
CA GLU A 42 5.68 12.28 12.83
C GLU A 42 5.22 10.85 12.53
N ASN A 43 5.70 10.25 11.45
CA ASN A 43 5.43 8.87 11.09
C ASN A 43 6.59 7.97 11.54
N PHE A 44 6.41 7.26 12.64
CA PHE A 44 7.44 6.43 13.25
C PHE A 44 6.86 5.16 13.88
N ALA A 45 7.76 4.24 14.22
CA ALA A 45 7.45 3.04 14.98
C ALA A 45 8.29 3.03 16.26
N GLU A 46 7.70 2.57 17.35
CA GLU A 46 8.39 2.34 18.61
C GLU A 46 8.01 0.97 19.16
N ILE A 47 8.83 0.40 20.06
CA ILE A 47 8.39 -0.76 20.84
C ILE A 47 7.22 -0.32 21.73
N ASP A 48 6.17 -1.12 21.81
CA ASP A 48 5.00 -0.77 22.62
C ASP A 48 5.43 -0.50 24.08
N PRO A 49 5.23 0.73 24.60
CA PRO A 49 5.71 1.11 25.92
C PRO A 49 4.98 0.38 27.05
N ASN A 50 3.85 -0.27 26.76
CA ASN A 50 3.09 -1.05 27.73
C ASN A 50 3.60 -2.49 27.87
N GLY A 51 4.70 -2.85 27.20
CA GLY A 51 5.31 -4.18 27.30
C GLY A 51 4.50 -5.27 26.60
N VAL A 52 3.72 -4.91 25.57
CA VAL A 52 2.98 -5.88 24.76
C VAL A 52 3.96 -6.74 23.97
N VAL A 53 3.76 -8.04 24.00
CA VAL A 53 4.56 -9.02 23.26
C VAL A 53 3.67 -9.85 22.34
N ASP A 54 4.25 -10.37 21.26
CA ASP A 54 3.59 -11.32 20.38
C ASP A 54 3.54 -12.74 20.98
N ALA A 55 3.06 -13.71 20.19
CA ALA A 55 2.92 -15.10 20.59
C ALA A 55 4.25 -15.80 20.94
N TRP A 56 5.40 -15.19 20.61
CA TRP A 56 6.74 -15.71 20.87
C TRP A 56 7.51 -14.90 21.91
N GLY A 57 6.85 -13.93 22.56
CA GLY A 57 7.47 -13.10 23.57
C GLY A 57 8.34 -11.97 23.00
N ILE A 58 8.21 -11.66 21.71
CA ILE A 58 8.94 -10.54 21.08
C ILE A 58 8.14 -9.26 21.31
N PRO A 59 8.77 -8.17 21.79
CA PRO A 59 8.08 -6.89 21.95
C PRO A 59 7.49 -6.39 20.63
N VAL A 60 6.22 -6.02 20.63
CA VAL A 60 5.52 -5.59 19.40
C VAL A 60 5.83 -4.13 19.07
N LEU A 61 5.74 -3.78 17.79
CA LEU A 61 5.81 -2.40 17.34
C LEU A 61 4.45 -1.71 17.50
N LYS A 62 4.48 -0.52 18.10
CA LYS A 62 3.41 0.46 18.04
C LYS A 62 3.70 1.44 16.90
N MET A 63 2.80 1.47 15.93
CA MET A 63 2.93 2.30 14.72
C MET A 63 2.19 3.61 14.90
N HIS A 64 2.87 4.72 14.67
CA HIS A 64 2.29 6.06 14.58
C HIS A 64 2.38 6.48 13.12
N ILE A 65 1.28 6.38 12.38
CA ILE A 65 1.28 6.67 10.94
C ILE A 65 -0.01 7.31 10.49
N GLU A 66 0.12 8.39 9.74
CA GLU A 66 -1.00 9.07 9.09
C GLU A 66 -0.64 9.55 7.69
N TYR A 67 -1.59 9.42 6.76
CA TYR A 67 -1.48 10.05 5.44
C TYR A 67 -1.57 11.56 5.54
N SER A 68 -0.67 12.26 4.86
CA SER A 68 -0.78 13.70 4.68
C SER A 68 -1.77 14.05 3.57
N ASP A 69 -2.04 15.34 3.41
CA ASP A 69 -2.83 15.85 2.28
C ASP A 69 -2.19 15.51 0.93
N ASN A 70 -0.85 15.43 0.86
CA ASN A 70 -0.14 15.05 -0.36
C ASN A 70 -0.57 13.65 -0.85
N GLU A 71 -0.61 12.65 0.04
CA GLU A 71 -1.03 11.30 -0.34
C GLU A 71 -2.52 11.23 -0.70
N ARG A 72 -3.35 12.08 -0.08
CA ARG A 72 -4.79 12.18 -0.38
C ARG A 72 -5.02 12.79 -1.77
N GLU A 73 -4.30 13.85 -2.12
CA GLU A 73 -4.39 14.46 -3.45
C GLU A 73 -3.80 13.54 -4.53
N MET A 74 -2.66 12.89 -4.26
CA MET A 74 -2.11 11.87 -5.18
C MET A 74 -3.09 10.72 -5.41
N ALA A 75 -3.87 10.30 -4.41
CA ALA A 75 -4.87 9.24 -4.60
C ALA A 75 -6.02 9.69 -5.53
N LYS A 76 -6.45 10.95 -5.45
CA LYS A 76 -7.46 11.52 -6.34
C LYS A 76 -6.94 11.63 -7.77
N ASP A 77 -5.73 12.17 -7.94
CA ASP A 77 -5.07 12.32 -9.24
C ASP A 77 -4.82 10.97 -9.90
N ALA A 78 -4.33 9.99 -9.13
CA ALA A 78 -4.13 8.62 -9.60
C ALA A 78 -5.43 7.97 -10.07
N ALA A 79 -6.55 8.20 -9.39
CA ALA A 79 -7.85 7.68 -9.80
C ALA A 79 -8.34 8.33 -11.11
N ALA A 80 -8.21 9.66 -11.24
CA ALA A 80 -8.60 10.40 -12.44
C ALA A 80 -7.74 9.99 -13.66
N THR A 81 -6.41 9.97 -13.49
CA THR A 81 -5.47 9.52 -14.52
C THR A 81 -5.73 8.07 -14.91
N SER A 82 -6.07 7.22 -13.94
CA SER A 82 -6.35 5.82 -14.24
C SER A 82 -7.59 5.64 -15.10
N GLU A 83 -8.62 6.43 -14.83
CA GLU A 83 -9.84 6.45 -15.62
C GLU A 83 -9.56 6.93 -17.05
N GLU A 84 -8.79 8.02 -17.20
CA GLU A 84 -8.42 8.57 -18.49
C GLU A 84 -7.70 7.53 -19.37
N ILE A 85 -6.69 6.85 -18.82
CA ILE A 85 -5.93 5.81 -19.53
C ILE A 85 -6.86 4.67 -19.98
N LEU A 86 -7.73 4.19 -19.10
CA LEU A 86 -8.65 3.09 -19.42
C LEU A 86 -9.65 3.50 -20.51
N ARG A 87 -10.18 4.73 -20.45
CA ARG A 87 -11.08 5.26 -21.49
C ARG A 87 -10.37 5.42 -22.83
N ALA A 88 -9.14 5.95 -22.83
CA ALA A 88 -8.33 6.07 -24.04
C ALA A 88 -8.01 4.71 -24.69
N ALA A 89 -7.89 3.66 -23.88
CA ALA A 89 -7.73 2.28 -24.34
C ALA A 89 -9.05 1.62 -24.82
N GLY A 90 -10.18 2.34 -24.81
CA GLY A 90 -11.49 1.86 -25.24
C GLY A 90 -12.27 1.06 -24.19
N ALA A 91 -11.86 1.13 -22.91
CA ALA A 91 -12.56 0.42 -21.85
C ALA A 91 -13.84 1.16 -21.40
N GLU A 92 -14.88 0.38 -21.10
CA GLU A 92 -16.05 0.84 -20.33
C GLU A 92 -15.68 0.88 -18.84
N VAL A 93 -15.71 2.06 -18.22
CA VAL A 93 -15.37 2.22 -16.80
C VAL A 93 -16.56 1.84 -15.93
N LEU A 94 -16.45 0.69 -15.25
CA LEU A 94 -17.51 0.16 -14.38
C LEU A 94 -17.41 0.65 -12.93
N SER A 95 -16.22 1.07 -12.50
CA SER A 95 -15.95 1.57 -11.14
C SER A 95 -14.64 2.36 -11.13
N THR A 96 -14.60 3.43 -10.36
CA THR A 96 -13.38 4.20 -10.11
C THR A 96 -12.88 3.96 -8.69
N GLY A 97 -11.57 4.16 -8.49
CA GLY A 97 -10.92 4.08 -7.19
C GLY A 97 -10.98 5.41 -6.43
N GLY A 98 -9.91 5.71 -5.69
CA GLY A 98 -9.74 6.97 -4.96
C GLY A 98 -9.90 6.85 -3.45
N GLN A 99 -10.48 5.75 -2.96
CA GLN A 99 -10.39 5.41 -1.55
C GLN A 99 -9.01 4.85 -1.23
N MET A 100 -8.33 5.52 -0.30
CA MET A 100 -7.05 5.06 0.22
C MET A 100 -7.29 3.87 1.15
N THR A 101 -6.46 2.84 1.01
CA THR A 101 -6.38 1.78 2.02
C THR A 101 -5.74 2.33 3.29
N ALA A 102 -6.12 1.81 4.46
CA ALA A 102 -5.41 2.12 5.70
C ALA A 102 -3.89 1.89 5.54
N PRO A 103 -3.04 2.71 6.19
CA PRO A 103 -1.59 2.50 6.19
C PRO A 103 -1.23 1.05 6.58
N GLY A 104 -0.19 0.52 5.95
CA GLY A 104 0.30 -0.84 6.15
C GLY A 104 -0.49 -1.97 5.49
N ARG A 105 -1.67 -1.69 4.91
CA ARG A 105 -2.46 -2.72 4.22
C ARG A 105 -1.80 -3.27 2.95
N ILE A 106 -0.79 -2.56 2.44
CA ILE A 106 -0.17 -2.83 1.14
C ILE A 106 1.25 -3.40 1.25
N ILE A 107 1.70 -3.78 2.45
CA ILE A 107 2.95 -4.54 2.72
C ILE A 107 4.24 -3.93 2.12
N HIS A 108 4.29 -2.59 2.01
CA HIS A 108 5.40 -1.83 1.44
C HIS A 108 5.92 -0.82 2.48
N GLU A 109 6.09 -1.25 3.73
CA GLU A 109 6.63 -0.45 4.83
C GLU A 109 8.14 -0.27 4.64
N LEU A 110 8.60 0.99 4.64
CA LEU A 110 9.98 1.35 4.37
C LEU A 110 10.45 2.39 5.39
N GLY A 111 11.78 2.51 5.55
CA GLY A 111 12.39 3.63 6.26
C GLY A 111 12.50 3.51 7.79
N THR A 112 12.04 2.41 8.38
CA THR A 112 12.19 2.14 9.83
C THR A 112 13.66 2.08 10.26
N ALA A 113 14.55 1.59 9.41
CA ALA A 113 16.00 1.70 9.55
C ALA A 113 16.62 2.33 8.30
N ARG A 114 16.33 3.62 8.10
CA ARG A 114 16.70 4.34 6.88
C ARG A 114 18.22 4.47 6.68
N MET A 115 18.62 4.48 5.41
CA MET A 115 19.96 4.87 4.98
C MET A 115 20.12 6.40 4.94
N GLY A 116 21.35 6.88 5.19
CA GLY A 116 21.74 8.27 5.09
C GLY A 116 23.24 8.48 5.37
N ASN A 117 23.74 9.69 5.11
CA ASN A 117 25.15 10.02 5.35
C ASN A 117 25.41 10.53 6.78
N ASP A 118 24.36 10.97 7.47
CA ASP A 118 24.45 11.54 8.82
C ASP A 118 23.97 10.51 9.86
N PRO A 119 24.84 10.04 10.77
CA PRO A 119 24.47 9.09 11.81
C PRO A 119 23.42 9.63 12.79
N LYS A 120 23.21 10.95 12.87
CA LYS A 120 22.17 11.54 13.74
C LYS A 120 20.76 11.41 13.16
N THR A 121 20.64 11.13 11.86
CA THR A 121 19.35 11.11 11.15
C THR A 121 19.13 9.84 10.33
N SER A 122 20.06 8.89 10.40
CA SER A 122 19.99 7.60 9.70
C SER A 122 20.64 6.49 10.50
N VAL A 123 20.10 5.27 10.38
CA VAL A 123 20.63 4.08 11.05
C VAL A 123 21.76 3.48 10.23
N LEU A 124 21.60 3.48 8.91
CA LEU A 124 22.53 2.86 7.97
C LEU A 124 23.22 3.90 7.10
N ASN A 125 24.44 3.61 6.66
CA ASN A 125 25.08 4.34 5.57
C ASN A 125 24.59 3.86 4.18
N LYS A 126 25.10 4.47 3.11
CA LYS A 126 24.74 4.11 1.71
C LYS A 126 25.07 2.66 1.28
N PHE A 127 25.79 1.92 2.12
CA PHE A 127 26.21 0.53 1.88
C PHE A 127 25.46 -0.46 2.79
N ASN A 128 24.36 -0.03 3.43
CA ASN A 128 23.62 -0.83 4.42
C ASN A 128 24.45 -1.26 5.64
N GLN A 129 25.39 -0.43 6.08
CA GLN A 129 26.16 -0.66 7.30
C GLN A 129 25.67 0.28 8.39
N MET A 130 25.50 -0.23 9.61
CA MET A 130 25.21 0.63 10.77
C MET A 130 26.36 1.59 11.01
N HIS A 131 26.05 2.85 11.31
CA HIS A 131 27.08 3.84 11.64
C HIS A 131 27.82 3.50 12.94
N ASP A 132 27.13 2.86 13.89
CA ASP A 132 27.65 2.56 15.23
C ASP A 132 28.45 1.25 15.31
N VAL A 133 28.48 0.43 14.24
CA VAL A 133 29.11 -0.90 14.25
C VAL A 133 30.09 -1.08 13.10
N THR A 134 31.36 -1.26 13.42
CA THR A 134 32.47 -1.23 12.46
C THR A 134 32.70 -2.53 11.66
N HIS A 135 32.08 -3.68 12.01
CA HIS A 135 32.52 -4.99 11.47
C HIS A 135 31.42 -6.02 11.12
N ARG A 136 30.15 -5.64 10.91
CA ARG A 136 29.12 -6.61 10.45
C ARG A 136 28.23 -6.03 9.36
N GLN A 137 28.07 -6.80 8.27
CA GLN A 137 26.96 -6.60 7.34
C GLN A 137 25.66 -6.75 8.13
N THR A 138 24.84 -5.70 8.16
CA THR A 138 23.57 -5.74 8.87
C THR A 138 22.52 -6.17 7.86
N ILE A 139 22.04 -7.41 7.98
CA ILE A 139 20.81 -7.82 7.30
C ILE A 139 19.67 -7.27 8.15
N ILE A 140 19.14 -6.11 7.76
CA ILE A 140 17.86 -5.65 8.28
C ILE A 140 16.80 -6.33 7.41
N GLN A 141 16.21 -7.41 7.92
CA GLN A 141 14.95 -7.91 7.39
C GLN A 141 13.83 -7.08 8.03
N LEU A 142 13.07 -6.37 7.20
CA LEU A 142 11.74 -5.85 7.51
C LEU A 142 10.72 -6.77 6.86
#